data_AF-A0A948H0X2-F1
#
_entry.id   AF-A0A948H0X2-F1
#
_cell.length_a   1.000
_cell.length_b   1.000
_cell.length_c   1.000
_cell.angle_alpha   90.00
_cell.angle_beta   90.00
_cell.angle_gamma   90.00
#
_symmetry.space_group_name_H-M   'P 1'
#
loop_
_entity.id
_entity.type
_entity.pdbx_description
1 polymer ?
#
loop_
_entity_poly.entity_id
_entity_poly.type
_entity_poly.pdbx_seq_one_letter_code
_entity_poly.pdbx_strand_id
1 'polypeptide(L)'
;SHKIELFTYTVSSGRFFSVENLNLRFDQTSSIKDLFKNYLTALDSYVRWHFLPTGYEKKEFMEAKEQFYNLSLQLAKNKESCLAGFVLPPGYAWPKDLSYACRRINEKEVFTSDGLRLYINPG
;
A
#
# COMPACT_ATOMS: atom_id res chain seq x y z
N SER A 1 -37.35 27.44 1.88
CA SER A 1 -36.64 26.49 2.75
C SER A 1 -35.77 25.58 1.90
N HIS A 2 -34.46 25.73 1.98
CA HIS A 2 -33.50 24.87 1.27
C HIS A 2 -33.17 23.67 2.16
N LYS A 3 -33.49 22.46 1.68
CA LYS A 3 -33.19 21.20 2.35
C LYS A 3 -31.70 20.90 2.13
N ILE A 4 -30.88 21.13 3.14
CA ILE A 4 -29.48 20.73 3.14
C ILE A 4 -29.45 19.25 3.53
N GLU A 5 -29.19 18.38 2.57
CA GLU A 5 -28.96 16.96 2.84
C GLU A 5 -27.50 16.80 3.30
N LEU A 6 -27.32 16.71 4.61
CA LEU A 6 -26.06 16.32 5.23
C LEU A 6 -25.84 14.84 4.95
N PHE A 7 -25.07 14.53 3.90
CA PHE A 7 -24.46 13.22 3.76
C PHE A 7 -23.42 13.11 4.87
N THR A 8 -23.77 12.47 5.97
CA THR A 8 -22.79 11.93 6.90
C THR A 8 -21.94 10.95 6.12
N TYR A 9 -20.76 11.41 5.68
CA TYR A 9 -19.63 10.52 5.46
C TYR A 9 -19.57 9.68 6.71
N THR A 10 -19.94 8.40 6.62
CA THR A 10 -19.59 7.43 7.63
C THR A 10 -18.09 7.52 7.73
N VAL A 11 -17.62 8.25 8.75
CA VAL A 11 -16.25 8.27 9.22
C VAL A 11 -15.85 6.82 9.19
N SER A 12 -14.97 6.50 8.25
CA SER A 12 -14.34 5.20 8.09
C SER A 12 -14.17 4.62 9.48
N SER A 13 -14.88 3.54 9.79
CA SER A 13 -14.59 2.68 10.94
C SER A 13 -13.07 2.56 10.99
N GLY A 14 -12.46 3.27 11.95
CA GLY A 14 -11.03 3.54 11.91
C GLY A 14 -10.30 2.23 11.76
N ARG A 15 -9.59 2.03 10.64
CA ARG A 15 -8.68 0.90 10.50
C ARG A 15 -7.55 1.17 11.49
N PHE A 16 -7.72 0.73 12.73
CA PHE A 16 -6.74 0.93 13.80
C PHE A 16 -5.57 -0.03 13.59
N PHE A 17 -4.54 0.44 12.89
CA PHE A 17 -3.25 -0.22 12.83
C PHE A 17 -2.63 -0.19 14.24
N SER A 18 -2.91 -1.22 15.05
CA SER A 18 -2.20 -1.42 16.31
C SER A 18 -1.01 -2.33 16.08
N VAL A 19 0.16 -1.88 16.49
CA VAL A 19 1.40 -2.67 16.52
C VAL A 19 1.22 -3.93 17.38
N GLU A 20 0.34 -3.88 18.39
CA GLU A 20 0.01 -5.01 19.27
C GLU A 20 -0.65 -6.15 18.48
N ASN A 21 -1.43 -5.84 17.44
CA ASN A 21 -2.08 -6.84 16.58
C ASN A 21 -1.09 -7.54 15.64
N LEU A 22 0.12 -6.99 15.46
CA LEU A 22 1.11 -7.53 14.55
C LEU A 22 1.98 -8.62 15.20
N ASN A 23 1.84 -8.84 16.52
CA ASN A 23 2.65 -9.80 17.30
C ASN A 23 4.17 -9.67 17.01
N LEU A 24 4.65 -8.46 16.71
CA LEU A 24 6.03 -8.22 16.33
C LEU A 24 6.90 -8.16 17.60
N ARG A 25 7.67 -9.22 17.83
CA ARG A 25 8.58 -9.31 18.98
C ARG A 25 9.95 -8.73 18.64
N PHE A 26 10.01 -7.40 18.50
CA PHE A 26 11.27 -6.69 18.27
C PHE A 26 12.23 -6.78 19.46
N ASP A 27 11.70 -6.99 20.66
CA ASP A 27 12.42 -7.20 21.91
C ASP A 27 13.12 -8.57 22.00
N GLN A 28 12.73 -9.53 21.16
CA GLN A 28 13.25 -10.90 21.14
C GLN A 28 14.10 -11.20 19.89
N THR A 29 14.44 -10.19 19.08
CA THR A 29 15.27 -10.40 17.90
C THR A 29 16.72 -10.67 18.32
N SER A 30 17.10 -11.93 18.33
CA SER A 30 18.47 -12.38 18.61
C SER A 30 19.39 -12.27 17.40
N SER A 31 18.84 -12.03 16.20
CA SER A 31 19.60 -11.90 14.97
C SER A 31 19.10 -10.78 14.06
N ILE A 32 20.00 -10.26 13.23
CA ILE A 32 19.70 -9.30 12.14
C ILE A 32 18.65 -9.88 11.17
N LYS A 33 18.65 -11.21 10.96
CA LYS A 33 17.67 -11.88 10.10
C LYS A 33 16.26 -11.76 10.67
N ASP A 34 16.11 -11.93 11.97
CA ASP A 34 14.81 -11.82 12.65
C ASP A 34 14.32 -10.36 12.65
N LEU A 35 15.23 -9.40 12.80
CA LEU A 35 14.92 -7.98 12.67
C LEU A 35 14.35 -7.65 11.28
N PHE A 36 15.04 -8.06 10.20
CA PHE A 36 14.55 -7.83 8.85
C PHE A 36 13.23 -8.54 8.56
N LYS A 37 13.06 -9.76 9.08
CA LYS A 37 11.79 -10.49 8.97
C LYS A 37 10.65 -9.71 9.62
N ASN A 38 10.82 -9.27 10.87
CA ASN A 38 9.82 -8.50 11.60
C ASN A 38 9.52 -7.17 10.89
N TYR A 39 10.55 -6.49 10.38
CA TYR A 39 10.40 -5.26 9.61
C TYR A 39 9.57 -5.47 8.33
N LEU A 40 9.87 -6.50 7.54
CA LEU A 40 9.10 -6.83 6.34
C LEU A 40 7.65 -7.20 6.66
N THR A 41 7.41 -7.94 7.75
CA THR A 41 6.05 -8.26 8.21
C THR A 41 5.27 -7.00 8.63
N ALA A 42 5.95 -6.04 9.29
CA ALA A 42 5.35 -4.77 9.64
C ALA A 42 4.97 -3.95 8.39
N LEU A 43 5.89 -3.88 7.42
CA LEU A 43 5.66 -3.18 6.15
C LEU A 43 4.51 -3.79 5.35
N ASP A 44 4.50 -5.12 5.19
CA ASP A 44 3.41 -5.84 4.52
C ASP A 44 2.06 -5.52 5.17
N SER A 45 1.99 -5.65 6.50
CA SER A 45 0.76 -5.39 7.23
C SER A 45 0.30 -3.94 7.07
N TYR A 46 1.22 -2.99 7.14
CA TYR A 46 0.92 -1.57 6.90
C TYR A 46 0.34 -1.36 5.50
N VAL A 47 0.95 -1.97 4.47
CA VAL A 47 0.48 -1.86 3.09
C VAL A 47 -0.92 -2.45 2.93
N ARG A 48 -1.15 -3.65 3.45
CA ARG A 48 -2.45 -4.34 3.36
C ARG A 48 -3.56 -3.55 4.03
N TRP A 49 -3.27 -2.85 5.13
CA TRP A 49 -4.26 -2.08 5.87
C TRP A 49 -4.56 -0.70 5.27
N HIS A 50 -3.56 -0.03 4.69
CA HIS A 50 -3.71 1.36 4.26
C HIS A 50 -3.90 1.54 2.75
N PHE A 51 -3.34 0.65 1.94
CA PHE A 51 -3.34 0.80 0.49
C PHE A 51 -4.22 -0.22 -0.23
N LEU A 52 -4.35 -1.44 0.30
CA LEU A 52 -5.14 -2.47 -0.38
C LEU A 52 -6.65 -2.40 -0.09
N PRO A 53 -7.48 -2.99 -0.97
CA PRO A 53 -8.93 -3.10 -0.75
C PRO A 53 -9.28 -3.84 0.55
N THR A 54 -10.50 -3.64 1.04
CA THR A 54 -11.06 -4.45 2.14
C THR A 54 -11.06 -5.94 1.77
N GLY A 55 -10.65 -6.79 2.69
CA GLY A 55 -10.49 -8.23 2.50
C GLY A 55 -9.03 -8.69 2.39
N TYR A 56 -8.10 -7.75 2.19
CA TYR A 56 -6.67 -8.04 2.13
C TYR A 56 -5.97 -8.04 3.49
N GLU A 57 -6.64 -7.58 4.56
CA GLU A 57 -6.07 -7.42 5.90
C GLU A 57 -5.67 -8.76 6.55
N LYS A 58 -6.24 -9.87 6.07
CA LYS A 58 -5.96 -11.23 6.54
C LYS A 58 -5.27 -12.12 5.51
N LYS A 59 -4.99 -11.60 4.32
CA LYS A 59 -4.28 -12.37 3.29
C LYS A 59 -2.85 -12.66 3.74
N GLU A 60 -2.37 -13.84 3.34
CA GLU A 60 -0.99 -14.22 3.57
C GLU A 60 -0.03 -13.40 2.70
N PHE A 61 1.18 -13.19 3.21
CA PHE A 61 2.22 -12.44 2.51
C PHE A 61 2.51 -13.01 1.11
N MET A 62 2.51 -14.32 0.94
CA MET A 62 2.79 -14.95 -0.36
C MET A 62 1.75 -14.55 -1.42
N GLU A 63 0.47 -14.45 -1.05
CA GLU A 63 -0.57 -13.98 -1.96
C GLU A 63 -0.37 -12.50 -2.32
N ALA A 64 -0.11 -11.65 -1.33
CA ALA A 64 0.14 -10.22 -1.57
C ALA A 64 1.41 -10.01 -2.41
N LYS A 65 2.42 -10.86 -2.23
CA LYS A 65 3.66 -10.84 -3.00
C LYS A 65 3.42 -11.14 -4.46
N GLU A 66 2.68 -12.19 -4.77
CA GLU A 66 2.33 -12.54 -6.15
C GLU A 66 1.43 -11.49 -6.79
N GLN A 67 0.47 -10.96 -6.02
CA GLN A 67 -0.51 -10.00 -6.53
C GLN A 67 0.10 -8.62 -6.75
N PHE A 68 1.01 -8.15 -5.88
CA PHE A 68 1.48 -6.76 -5.92
C PHE A 68 3.00 -6.61 -5.86
N TYR A 69 3.71 -7.33 -4.98
CA TYR A 69 5.12 -7.03 -4.68
C TYR A 69 6.11 -7.54 -5.73
N ASN A 70 5.73 -8.55 -6.52
CA ASN A 70 6.54 -9.06 -7.61
C ASN A 70 6.33 -8.29 -8.93
N LEU A 71 5.45 -7.29 -8.95
CA LEU A 71 5.23 -6.50 -10.16
C LEU A 71 6.40 -5.55 -10.40
N SER A 72 6.93 -5.56 -11.61
CA SER A 72 7.96 -4.63 -12.04
C SER A 72 7.36 -3.25 -12.27
N LEU A 73 8.14 -2.21 -11.97
CA LEU A 73 7.79 -0.82 -12.25
C LEU A 73 8.74 -0.23 -13.28
N GLN A 74 8.20 0.53 -14.23
CA GLN A 74 8.95 1.44 -15.08
C GLN A 74 8.86 2.84 -14.49
N LEU A 75 10.01 3.51 -14.40
CA LEU A 75 10.11 4.86 -13.86
C LEU A 75 10.39 5.86 -14.97
N ALA A 76 9.61 6.93 -15.01
CA ALA A 76 9.83 8.09 -15.85
C ALA A 76 9.92 9.33 -14.96
N LYS A 77 11.10 9.95 -14.91
CA LYS A 77 11.35 11.15 -14.10
C LYS A 77 11.32 12.38 -14.99
N ASN A 78 10.60 13.41 -14.57
CA ASN A 78 10.69 14.75 -15.14
C ASN A 78 11.13 15.75 -14.06
N LYS A 79 11.16 17.05 -14.38
CA LYS A 79 11.64 18.10 -13.46
C LYS A 79 10.76 18.28 -12.22
N GLU A 80 9.50 17.88 -12.27
CA GLU A 80 8.48 18.20 -11.25
C GLU A 80 7.97 16.95 -10.52
N SER A 81 8.11 15.77 -11.12
CA SER A 81 7.51 14.53 -10.65
C SER A 81 8.27 13.29 -11.12
N CYS A 82 8.04 12.18 -10.41
CA CYS A 82 8.42 10.84 -10.82
C CYS A 82 7.16 10.03 -11.08
N LEU A 83 6.98 9.58 -12.32
CA LEU A 83 5.91 8.68 -12.71
C LEU A 83 6.43 7.24 -12.61
N ALA A 84 5.66 6.37 -11.95
CA ALA A 84 5.93 4.95 -11.82
C ALA A 84 4.76 4.15 -12.41
N GLY A 85 4.98 3.39 -13.46
CA GLY A 85 3.95 2.56 -14.11
C GLY A 85 4.26 1.07 -13.94
N PHE A 86 3.27 0.25 -13.59
CA PHE A 86 3.48 -1.20 -13.48
C PHE A 86 3.59 -1.87 -14.85
N VAL A 87 4.52 -2.81 -14.97
CA VAL A 87 4.61 -3.73 -16.11
C VAL A 87 3.81 -4.97 -15.76
N LEU A 88 2.59 -5.05 -16.26
CA LEU A 88 1.69 -6.14 -15.94
C LEU A 88 2.04 -7.41 -16.75
N PRO A 89 2.12 -8.58 -16.11
CA PRO A 89 2.28 -9.84 -16.84
C PRO A 89 1.04 -10.11 -17.70
N PRO A 90 1.17 -10.84 -18.81
CA PRO A 90 0.03 -11.24 -19.64
C PRO A 90 -1.02 -11.97 -18.80
N GLY A 91 -2.28 -11.54 -18.89
CA GLY A 91 -3.39 -12.15 -18.16
C GLY A 91 -3.42 -11.85 -16.65
N TYR A 92 -2.74 -10.77 -16.20
CA TYR A 92 -2.77 -10.35 -14.80
C TYR A 92 -4.20 -10.27 -14.24
N ALA A 93 -4.45 -11.01 -13.16
CA ALA A 93 -5.81 -11.30 -12.67
C ALA A 93 -6.40 -10.20 -11.78
N TRP A 94 -5.61 -9.24 -11.30
CA TRP A 94 -6.03 -8.27 -10.27
C TRP A 94 -5.91 -6.78 -10.68
N PRO A 95 -6.28 -6.37 -11.91
CA PRO A 95 -6.08 -4.99 -12.36
C PRO A 95 -6.88 -3.97 -11.53
N LYS A 96 -8.07 -4.35 -11.03
CA LYS A 96 -8.93 -3.48 -10.21
C LYS A 96 -8.32 -3.21 -8.84
N ASP A 97 -7.79 -4.24 -8.19
CA ASP A 97 -7.20 -4.12 -6.87
C ASP A 97 -5.88 -3.34 -6.92
N LEU A 98 -5.09 -3.55 -7.98
CA LEU A 98 -3.90 -2.75 -8.24
C LEU A 98 -4.24 -1.28 -8.47
N SER A 99 -5.24 -0.98 -9.32
CA SER A 99 -5.71 0.38 -9.56
C SER A 99 -6.16 1.07 -8.27
N TYR A 100 -6.89 0.34 -7.41
CA TYR A 100 -7.26 0.83 -6.07
C TYR A 100 -6.03 1.17 -5.24
N ALA A 101 -5.04 0.27 -5.18
CA ALA A 101 -3.80 0.47 -4.42
C ALA A 101 -3.02 1.69 -4.92
N CYS A 102 -2.83 1.83 -6.23
CA CYS A 102 -2.17 2.99 -6.85
C CYS A 102 -2.86 4.30 -6.45
N ARG A 103 -4.19 4.33 -6.50
CA ARG A 103 -4.98 5.50 -6.09
C ARG A 103 -4.73 5.86 -4.63
N ARG A 104 -4.77 4.88 -3.72
CA ARG A 104 -4.53 5.10 -2.28
C ARG A 104 -3.12 5.61 -1.99
N ILE A 105 -2.12 5.15 -2.75
CA ILE A 105 -0.75 5.64 -2.61
C ILE A 105 -0.64 7.10 -3.11
N ASN A 106 -1.24 7.42 -4.25
CA ASN A 106 -1.21 8.78 -4.79
C ASN A 106 -1.88 9.81 -3.87
N GLU A 107 -2.94 9.41 -3.16
CA GLU A 107 -3.61 10.22 -2.13
C GLU A 107 -2.72 10.54 -0.93
N LYS A 108 -1.66 9.76 -0.68
CA LYS A 108 -0.70 10.03 0.41
C LYS A 108 0.39 11.03 0.05
N GLU A 109 0.44 11.46 -1.21
CA GLU A 109 1.41 12.44 -1.71
C GLU A 109 2.85 12.06 -1.33
N VAL A 110 3.28 10.87 -1.75
CA VAL A 110 4.63 10.38 -1.44
C VAL A 110 5.67 11.16 -2.25
N PHE A 111 6.74 11.60 -1.58
CA PHE A 111 7.87 12.30 -2.21
C PHE A 111 9.12 11.41 -2.20
N THR A 112 9.92 11.50 -3.26
CA THR A 112 11.24 10.88 -3.31
C THR A 112 12.23 11.63 -2.43
N SER A 113 13.40 11.05 -2.17
CA SER A 113 14.50 11.72 -1.46
C SER A 113 14.93 13.05 -2.10
N ASP A 114 14.71 13.18 -3.41
CA ASP A 114 15.05 14.37 -4.19
C ASP A 114 13.93 15.44 -4.16
N GLY A 115 12.86 15.22 -3.38
CA GLY A 115 11.73 16.13 -3.25
C GLY A 115 10.71 16.06 -4.40
N LEU A 116 10.82 15.08 -5.30
CA LEU A 116 9.86 14.93 -6.40
C LEU A 116 8.65 14.13 -5.95
N ARG A 117 7.46 14.59 -6.35
CA ARG A 117 6.23 13.84 -6.07
C ARG A 117 6.21 12.56 -6.91
N LEU A 118 5.99 11.42 -6.24
CA LEU A 118 5.78 10.13 -6.86
C LEU A 118 4.30 9.98 -7.25
N TYR A 119 4.04 9.64 -8.50
CA TYR A 119 2.74 9.21 -8.97
C TYR A 119 2.82 7.80 -9.51
N ILE A 120 1.95 6.93 -9.01
CA ILE A 120 1.88 5.53 -9.39
C ILE A 120 0.68 5.32 -10.31
N ASN A 121 0.91 4.70 -11.46
CA ASN A 121 -0.10 4.30 -12.43
C ASN A 121 -0.19 2.76 -12.46
N PRO A 122 -1.39 2.15 -12.39
CA PRO A 122 -1.56 0.69 -12.50
C PRO A 122 -1.02 0.02 -13.77
N GLY A 123 -0.65 0.78 -14.81
CA GLY A 123 -0.14 0.24 -16.08
C GLY A 123 -1.12 0.43 -17.22
#